data_AF-D2UAK4-F1
#
_entry.id   AF-D2UAK4-F1
#
_cell.length_a   1.000
_cell.length_b   1.000
_cell.length_c   1.000
_cell.angle_alpha   90.00
_cell.angle_beta   90.00
_cell.angle_gamma   90.00
#
_symmetry.space_group_name_H-M   'P 1'
#
loop_
_entity.id
_entity.type
_entity.pdbx_description
1 polymer ?
#
loop_
_entity_poly.entity_id
_entity_poly.type
_entity_poly.pdbx_seq_one_letter_code
_entity_poly.pdbx_strand_id
1 'polypeptide(L)' 'MNLDQYKAIQPRIVELQRAALDFAELGESKVSRLILAACFAAQKLKPAKPASGDQLPLEPNPVVKLAKGKGA' A
#
# COMPACT_ATOMS: atom_id res chain seq x y z
N MET A 1 -0.23 -2.11 -0.21
CA MET A 1 0.75 -1.06 -0.54
C MET A 1 1.69 -0.90 0.64
N ASN A 2 2.99 -1.09 0.42
CA ASN A 2 4.01 -0.86 1.44
C ASN A 2 4.27 0.65 1.61
N LEU A 3 5.03 1.03 2.65
CA LEU A 3 5.27 2.44 2.97
C LEU A 3 6.05 3.16 1.87
N ASP A 4 6.98 2.47 1.21
CA ASP A 4 7.81 3.05 0.15
C ASP A 4 6.99 3.36 -1.11
N GLN A 5 6.10 2.45 -1.51
CA GLN A 5 5.14 2.68 -2.59
C GLN A 5 4.20 3.84 -2.26
N TYR A 6 3.72 3.93 -1.02
CA TYR A 6 2.88 5.05 -0.60
C TYR A 6 3.61 6.39 -0.77
N LYS A 7 4.85 6.48 -0.27
CA LYS A 7 5.69 7.68 -0.40
C LYS A 7 6.00 8.02 -1.87
N ALA A 8 6.26 7.03 -2.71
CA ALA A 8 6.55 7.24 -4.12
C ALA A 8 5.34 7.76 -4.92
N ILE A 9 4.12 7.43 -4.50
CA ILE A 9 2.88 7.82 -5.20
C ILE A 9 2.44 9.24 -4.82
N GLN A 10 2.71 9.72 -3.61
CA GLN A 10 2.33 11.07 -3.16
C GLN A 10 2.74 12.21 -4.12
N PRO A 11 4.01 12.32 -4.59
CA PRO A 11 4.37 13.39 -5.52
C PRO A 11 3.63 13.28 -6.86
N ARG A 12 3.35 12.06 -7.35
CA ARG A 12 2.58 11.85 -8.58
C ARG A 12 1.14 12.30 -8.47
N ILE A 13 0.52 12.14 -7.30
CA ILE A 13 -0.83 12.66 -7.05
C ILE A 13 -0.84 14.20 -7.18
N VAL A 14 0.18 14.88 -6.63
CA VAL A 14 0.28 16.35 -6.71
C VAL A 14 0.47 16.82 -8.16
N GLU A 15 1.29 16.11 -8.94
CA GLU A 15 1.45 16.39 -10.38
C GLU A 15 0.12 16.24 -11.14
N LEU A 16 -0.63 15.16 -10.88
CA LEU A 16 -1.95 14.95 -11.50
C LEU A 16 -2.96 16.02 -11.09
N GLN A 17 -2.93 16.49 -9.85
CA GLN A 17 -3.79 17.59 -9.40
C GLN A 17 -3.52 18.88 -10.16
N ARG A 18 -2.24 19.19 -10.46
CA ARG A 18 -1.87 20.34 -11.28
C ARG A 18 -2.37 20.18 -12.73
N ALA A 19 -2.11 19.03 -13.34
CA ALA A 19 -2.60 18.74 -14.69
C ALA A 19 -4.14 18.83 -14.77
N ALA A 20 -4.85 18.42 -13.72
CA ALA A 20 -6.29 18.55 -13.66
C ALA A 20 -6.76 20.02 -13.64
N LEU A 21 -5.99 20.92 -13.02
CA LEU A 21 -6.28 22.36 -13.07
C LEU A 21 -6.02 22.91 -14.47
N ASP A 22 -4.93 22.50 -15.12
CA ASP A 22 -4.64 22.88 -16.51
C ASP A 22 -5.80 22.44 -17.44
N PHE A 23 -6.34 21.23 -17.27
CA PHE A 23 -7.53 20.78 -18.00
C PHE A 23 -8.78 21.62 -17.69
N ALA A 24 -8.94 22.10 -16.45
CA ALA A 24 -10.06 22.98 -16.12
C ALA A 24 -9.95 24.32 -16.83
N GLU A 25 -8.74 24.89 -16.90
CA GLU A 25 -8.47 26.15 -17.59
C GLU A 25 -8.68 26.06 -19.11
N LEU A 26 -8.42 24.89 -19.70
CA LEU A 26 -8.70 24.60 -21.11
C LEU A 26 -10.19 24.35 -21.41
N GLY A 27 -11.08 24.38 -20.40
CA GLY A 27 -12.51 24.13 -20.55
C GLY A 27 -12.92 22.66 -20.44
N GLU A 28 -11.97 21.75 -20.26
CA GLU A 28 -12.18 20.29 -20.07
C GLU A 28 -12.58 19.95 -18.63
N SER A 29 -13.64 20.63 -18.13
CA SER A 29 -14.07 20.56 -16.74
C SER A 29 -14.51 19.16 -16.27
N LYS A 30 -14.94 18.29 -17.19
CA LYS A 30 -15.33 16.90 -16.87
C LYS A 30 -14.09 16.04 -16.61
N VAL A 31 -13.07 16.17 -17.45
CA VAL A 31 -11.79 15.46 -17.30
C VAL A 31 -11.09 15.91 -16.02
N SER A 32 -11.01 17.22 -15.80
CA SER A 32 -10.48 17.79 -14.56
C SER A 32 -11.14 17.20 -13.30
N ARG A 33 -12.48 17.18 -13.26
CA ARG A 33 -13.24 16.63 -12.12
C ARG A 33 -12.97 15.14 -11.90
N LEU A 34 -12.86 14.34 -12.97
CA LEU A 34 -12.56 12.92 -12.87
C LEU A 34 -11.15 12.69 -12.30
N ILE A 35 -10.16 13.45 -12.78
CA ILE A 35 -8.78 13.34 -12.29
C ILE A 35 -8.71 13.75 -10.82
N LEU A 36 -9.34 14.86 -10.43
CA LEU A 36 -9.35 15.32 -9.04
C LEU A 36 -10.04 14.31 -8.12
N ALA A 37 -11.17 13.72 -8.54
CA ALA A 37 -11.85 12.68 -7.77
C ALA A 37 -10.95 11.45 -7.55
N ALA A 38 -10.23 11.00 -8.58
CA ALA A 38 -9.26 9.91 -8.47
C ALA A 38 -8.10 10.27 -7.53
N CYS A 39 -7.58 11.49 -7.60
CA CYS A 39 -6.53 11.98 -6.70
C CYS A 39 -6.99 11.97 -5.23
N PHE A 40 -8.20 12.45 -4.94
CA PHE A 40 -8.75 12.42 -3.58
C PHE A 40 -8.98 11.00 -3.07
N ALA A 41 -9.40 10.07 -3.93
CA ALA A 41 -9.50 8.66 -3.57
C ALA A 41 -8.11 8.07 -3.26
N ALA A 42 -7.10 8.39 -4.07
CA ALA A 42 -5.73 7.92 -3.88
C ALA A 42 -5.08 8.46 -2.59
N GLN A 43 -5.36 9.71 -2.21
CA GLN A 43 -4.87 10.28 -0.94
C GLN A 43 -5.45 9.59 0.30
N LYS A 44 -6.63 8.96 0.18
CA LYS A 44 -7.26 8.21 1.28
C LYS A 44 -6.69 6.80 1.46
N LEU A 45 -5.89 6.30 0.52
CA LEU A 45 -5.24 5.00 0.64
C LEU A 45 -4.16 5.05 1.71
N LYS A 46 -4.44 4.46 2.87
CA LYS A 46 -3.42 4.29 3.92
C LYS A 46 -2.46 3.15 3.54
N PRO A 47 -1.15 3.27 3.81
CA PRO A 47 -0.25 2.14 3.70
C PRO A 47 -0.74 1.03 4.64
N ALA A 48 -0.75 -0.21 4.14
CA ALA A 48 -1.04 -1.34 4.99
C ALA A 48 0.07 -1.43 6.04
N LYS A 49 -0.30 -1.43 7.33
CA LYS A 49 0.65 -1.78 8.38
C LYS A 49 1.16 -3.17 8.02
N PRO A 50 2.47 -3.38 7.81
CA PRO A 50 2.95 -4.74 7.63
C PRO A 50 2.50 -5.50 8.86
N ALA A 51 1.68 -6.53 8.68
CA ALA A 51 1.50 -7.53 9.72
C ALA A 51 2.90 -8.05 9.99
N SER A 52 3.46 -7.71 11.15
CA SER A 52 4.63 -8.36 11.69
C SER A 52 4.27 -9.83 11.86
N GLY A 53 4.58 -10.64 10.83
CA GLY A 53 4.12 -12.02 10.76
C GLY A 53 4.78 -12.87 9.67
N ASP A 54 5.53 -12.30 8.73
CA ASP A 54 6.31 -13.08 7.75
C ASP A 54 7.77 -12.63 7.74
N GLN A 55 8.46 -12.81 8.87
CA GLN A 55 9.84 -13.29 8.79
C GLN A 55 9.76 -14.81 9.01
N LEU A 56 9.72 -15.56 7.91
CA LEU A 56 10.24 -16.93 7.94
C LEU A 56 11.75 -16.80 7.68
N PRO A 57 12.63 -16.97 8.69
CA PRO A 57 13.99 -17.36 8.40
C PRO A 57 13.95 -18.81 7.90
N LEU A 58 14.55 -19.05 6.74
CA LEU A 58 14.90 -20.38 6.28
C LEU A 58 15.77 -21.06 7.35
N GLU A 59 15.27 -22.10 7.99
CA GLU A 59 16.06 -23.14 8.68
C GLU A 59 15.29 -24.47 8.57
N PRO A 60 15.82 -25.52 7.90
CA PRO A 60 15.18 -26.82 7.86
C PRO A 60 15.54 -27.57 9.14
N ASN A 61 14.62 -27.62 10.12
CA ASN A 61 14.86 -28.35 11.36
C ASN A 61 13.95 -29.59 11.43
N PRO A 62 14.47 -30.83 11.30
CA PRO A 62 13.66 -32.03 11.43
C PRO A 62 13.95 -32.73 12.76
N VAL A 63 13.29 -32.36 13.86
CA VAL A 63 13.17 -33.29 14.99
C VAL A 63 11.83 -33.10 15.69
N VAL A 64 10.89 -33.98 15.35
CA VAL A 64 9.70 -34.29 16.14
C VAL A 64 10.13 -34.65 17.56
N LYS A 65 9.77 -33.82 18.56
CA LYS A 65 9.92 -34.20 19.97
C LYS A 65 8.87 -35.25 20.32
N LEU A 66 9.33 -36.50 20.29
CA LEU A 66 8.71 -37.69 20.87
C LEU A 66 8.30 -37.41 22.33
N ALA A 67 7.01 -37.44 22.62
CA ALA A 67 6.51 -37.44 24.00
C ALA A 67 6.93 -38.75 24.68
N LYS A 68 7.84 -38.67 25.67
CA LYS A 68 8.17 -39.77 26.56
C LYS A 68 7.66 -39.43 27.96
N GLY A 69 6.70 -40.23 28.42
CA GLY A 69 5.89 -39.98 29.61
C GLY A 69 6.57 -40.28 30.95
N LYS A 70 5.75 -40.30 32.00
CA LYS A 70 6.11 -40.88 33.29
C LYS A 70 4.85 -41.36 34.01
N GLY A 71 4.72 -42.67 34.17
CA GLY A 71 3.86 -43.29 35.17
C GLY A 71 4.61 -43.49 36.48
N ALA A 72 3.85 -43.64 37.56
CA ALA A 72 4.09 -44.51 38.71
C ALA A 72 2.78 -44.56 39.50
#